data_AF-A0AAX4J8V2-F1
#
_entry.id   AF-A0AAX4J8V2-F1
#
_cell.length_a   1.000
_cell.length_b   1.000
_cell.length_c   1.000
_cell.angle_alpha   90.00
_cell.angle_beta   90.00
_cell.angle_gamma   90.00
#
_symmetry.space_group_name_H-M   'P 1'
#
loop_
_entity.id
_entity.type
_entity.pdbx_description
1 polymer ?
#
loop_
_entity_poly.entity_id
_entity_poly.type
_entity_poly.pdbx_seq_one_letter_code
_entity_poly.pdbx_strand_id
1 'polypeptide(L)'
;MPLTKNTSLSIFISELRTLDKEAATKKIFVEQRKLYSEKNMNYSKILTLIYFVINKYNIDPMMFVNASASEDYNVKRAGYLGLTLCKNNNLLILTVNTVMKDLKSHKNRELALDFLCNINVKEKIYDDLSDYICISSSNDKNITKGIIAKSRISNLNTFSLVGNSDDLIFVKLQILHDKMCRKEDVKISDNDILFIIAIYSTVKSSYLKLKLIQIYKLLFSEQKLFSSDTFILEIQNDIISPSDTIKPLVEIGLSAEICDLLILMGHKSSKVEHFLCRLIDSKNTNSRYIGFKIARKYNLFTDKLINRSIKIGINVKYVFETIIKLINKNNYKDIFRRKEEMRFVMDKNLVEYTKSNDLIIEILIRILKFANEDFIVKMYYVHPEIAFKKDVKSVLSEKYRRDLFSKIINSPSISSIYLFYSLLPKNFDDKKLLEELFSFHLNILTSKKYNQKILTLEKMIFTICKFENIDFFRDALKDKYIELYKSNSFTDILFIILNGIFLMNPRSKEKVFHITDHHFISYVIFDKLLRLKVTPEIKLVNILDDKAKINDNDLTVDFNMTNLSKLTFKVQIDGKFYTKSIKI
;
A
#
# COMPACT_ATOMS: atom_id res chain seq x y z
N MET A 1 19.26 6.63 -48.45
CA MET A 1 17.91 6.46 -49.06
C MET A 1 17.00 7.54 -48.50
N PRO A 2 16.38 8.38 -49.33
CA PRO A 2 15.50 9.45 -48.88
C PRO A 2 14.17 8.86 -48.38
N LEU A 3 13.65 9.42 -47.28
CA LEU A 3 12.34 9.13 -46.68
C LEU A 3 11.21 9.66 -47.57
N THR A 4 10.94 9.01 -48.70
CA THR A 4 9.71 9.25 -49.48
C THR A 4 8.68 8.18 -49.16
N LYS A 5 7.84 8.45 -48.15
CA LYS A 5 6.47 7.92 -48.00
C LYS A 5 5.76 8.65 -46.86
N ASN A 6 5.23 9.83 -47.14
CA ASN A 6 4.11 10.37 -46.35
C ASN A 6 2.95 9.38 -46.51
N THR A 7 2.73 8.56 -45.49
CA THR A 7 1.58 7.64 -45.46
C THR A 7 0.32 8.46 -45.22
N SER A 8 -0.81 8.10 -45.82
CA SER A 8 -2.08 8.81 -45.61
C SER A 8 -2.47 8.90 -44.12
N LEU A 9 -1.97 7.97 -43.29
CA LEU A 9 -2.11 7.98 -41.84
C LEU A 9 -1.39 9.15 -41.16
N SER A 10 -0.18 9.54 -41.59
CA SER A 10 0.55 10.63 -40.93
C SER A 10 -0.15 11.97 -41.13
N ILE A 11 -0.71 12.19 -42.31
CA ILE A 11 -1.55 13.35 -42.63
C ILE A 11 -2.79 13.34 -41.75
N PHE A 12 -3.50 12.20 -41.70
CA PHE A 12 -4.70 12.04 -40.87
C PHE A 12 -4.43 12.30 -39.36
N ILE A 13 -3.34 11.75 -38.81
CA ILE A 13 -2.95 11.99 -37.40
C ILE A 13 -2.60 13.47 -37.17
N SER A 14 -1.89 14.11 -38.10
CA SER A 14 -1.54 15.52 -38.00
C SER A 14 -2.79 16.41 -37.99
N GLU A 15 -3.77 16.09 -38.85
CA GLU A 15 -5.04 16.80 -38.90
C GLU A 15 -5.88 16.57 -37.65
N LEU A 16 -5.86 15.38 -37.05
CA LEU A 16 -6.58 15.15 -35.78
C LEU A 16 -6.00 15.95 -34.62
N ARG A 17 -4.68 16.20 -34.61
CA ARG A 17 -4.01 16.95 -33.54
C ARG A 17 -4.36 18.44 -33.53
N THR A 18 -4.77 19.00 -34.66
CA THR A 18 -5.12 20.42 -34.79
C THR A 18 -6.60 20.69 -34.52
N LEU A 19 -7.42 19.64 -34.36
CA LEU A 19 -8.84 19.75 -34.12
C LEU A 19 -9.17 19.68 -32.62
N ASP A 20 -10.28 20.31 -32.23
CA ASP A 20 -10.87 20.11 -30.92
C ASP A 20 -11.43 18.67 -30.76
N LYS A 21 -11.78 18.29 -29.53
CA LYS A 21 -12.23 16.92 -29.23
C LYS A 21 -13.49 16.51 -30.01
N GLU A 22 -14.42 17.43 -30.22
CA GLU A 22 -15.69 17.12 -30.88
C GLU A 22 -15.51 16.95 -32.40
N ALA A 23 -14.77 17.87 -33.04
CA ALA A 23 -14.46 17.81 -34.45
C ALA A 23 -13.54 16.61 -34.78
N ALA A 24 -12.56 16.31 -33.91
CA ALA A 24 -11.73 15.13 -34.05
C ALA A 24 -12.57 13.84 -34.03
N THR A 25 -13.53 13.75 -33.11
CA THR A 25 -14.43 12.59 -33.00
C THR A 25 -15.30 12.42 -34.25
N LYS A 26 -15.89 13.52 -34.76
CA LYS A 26 -16.67 13.51 -36.01
C LYS A 26 -15.82 13.04 -37.20
N LYS A 27 -14.59 13.54 -37.32
CA LYS A 27 -13.67 13.15 -38.40
C LYS A 27 -13.28 11.68 -38.32
N ILE A 28 -13.07 11.15 -37.13
CA ILE A 28 -12.82 9.72 -36.90
C ILE A 28 -14.00 8.86 -37.37
N PHE A 29 -15.24 9.25 -37.04
CA PHE A 29 -16.43 8.51 -37.50
C PHE A 29 -16.59 8.53 -39.03
N VAL A 30 -16.29 9.66 -39.68
CA VAL A 30 -16.33 9.77 -41.15
C VAL A 30 -15.29 8.84 -41.77
N GLU A 31 -14.05 8.86 -41.26
CA GLU A 31 -12.98 8.01 -41.79
C GLU A 31 -13.27 6.52 -41.54
N GLN A 32 -13.84 6.16 -40.39
CA GLN A 32 -14.30 4.79 -40.12
C GLN A 32 -15.34 4.31 -41.14
N ARG A 33 -16.38 5.12 -41.40
CA ARG A 33 -17.42 4.78 -42.39
C ARG A 33 -16.82 4.59 -43.78
N LYS A 34 -15.88 5.45 -44.17
CA LYS A 34 -15.16 5.34 -45.43
C LYS A 34 -14.40 4.01 -45.52
N LEU A 35 -13.63 3.66 -44.50
CA LEU A 35 -12.87 2.41 -44.44
C LEU A 35 -13.76 1.16 -44.52
N TYR A 36 -14.95 1.18 -43.91
CA TYR A 36 -15.89 0.06 -43.98
C TYR A 36 -16.60 -0.09 -45.34
N SER A 37 -16.72 0.99 -46.10
CA SER A 37 -17.39 0.98 -47.41
C SER A 37 -16.53 0.47 -48.57
N GLU A 38 -15.20 0.44 -48.38
CA GLU A 38 -14.26 0.12 -49.45
C GLU A 38 -13.93 -1.39 -49.50
N LYS A 39 -14.02 -2.00 -50.69
CA LYS A 39 -13.79 -3.45 -50.86
C LYS A 39 -12.31 -3.88 -50.74
N ASN A 40 -11.36 -2.99 -51.04
CA ASN A 40 -9.92 -3.30 -51.06
C ASN A 40 -9.18 -2.64 -49.89
N MET A 41 -8.71 -3.49 -48.96
CA MET A 41 -7.85 -3.10 -47.84
C MET A 41 -6.39 -3.03 -48.28
N ASN A 42 -5.81 -1.83 -48.24
CA ASN A 42 -4.37 -1.63 -48.45
C ASN A 42 -3.65 -1.40 -47.11
N TYR A 43 -2.32 -1.40 -47.14
CA TYR A 43 -1.51 -1.30 -45.93
C TYR A 43 -1.80 -0.03 -45.11
N SER A 44 -1.93 1.13 -45.77
CA SER A 44 -2.19 2.42 -45.10
C SER A 44 -3.54 2.42 -44.34
N LYS A 45 -4.56 1.79 -44.93
CA LYS A 45 -5.89 1.65 -44.32
C LYS A 45 -5.85 0.75 -43.08
N ILE A 46 -5.16 -0.39 -43.14
CA ILE A 46 -5.00 -1.27 -41.97
C ILE A 46 -4.23 -0.57 -40.85
N LEU A 47 -3.20 0.23 -41.17
CA LEU A 47 -2.52 1.04 -40.16
C LEU A 47 -3.45 2.07 -39.50
N THR A 48 -4.39 2.64 -40.27
CA THR A 48 -5.42 3.57 -39.74
C THR A 48 -6.37 2.85 -38.78
N LEU A 49 -6.76 1.61 -39.10
CA LEU A 49 -7.53 0.77 -38.18
C LEU A 49 -6.72 0.43 -36.92
N ILE A 50 -5.45 0.08 -37.03
CA ILE A 50 -4.59 -0.17 -35.85
C ILE A 50 -4.52 1.07 -34.96
N TYR A 51 -4.35 2.26 -35.55
CA TYR A 51 -4.39 3.53 -34.80
C TYR A 51 -5.71 3.69 -34.03
N PHE A 52 -6.84 3.37 -34.64
CA PHE A 52 -8.13 3.42 -33.96
C PHE A 52 -8.21 2.41 -32.80
N VAL A 53 -7.69 1.19 -32.94
CA VAL A 53 -7.68 0.18 -31.85
C VAL A 53 -6.84 0.67 -30.67
N ILE A 54 -5.63 1.18 -30.94
CA ILE A 54 -4.72 1.70 -29.91
C ILE A 54 -5.38 2.84 -29.12
N ASN A 55 -6.16 3.69 -29.81
CA ASN A 55 -6.89 4.79 -29.19
C ASN A 55 -8.29 4.39 -28.67
N LYS A 56 -8.57 3.08 -28.58
CA LYS A 56 -9.81 2.51 -28.01
C LYS A 56 -11.10 2.91 -28.74
N TYR A 57 -11.02 3.25 -30.03
CA TYR A 57 -12.20 3.38 -30.86
C TYR A 57 -12.73 2.00 -31.25
N ASN A 58 -14.05 1.88 -31.38
CA ASN A 58 -14.68 0.61 -31.74
C ASN A 58 -14.38 0.27 -33.20
N ILE A 59 -13.85 -0.94 -33.43
CA ILE A 59 -13.56 -1.45 -34.77
C ILE A 59 -14.05 -2.88 -34.87
N ASP A 60 -14.60 -3.23 -36.04
CA ASP A 60 -14.88 -4.62 -36.40
C ASP A 60 -13.57 -5.42 -36.59
N PRO A 61 -13.25 -6.39 -35.70
CA PRO A 61 -12.03 -7.18 -35.80
C PRO A 61 -11.97 -8.06 -37.07
N MET A 62 -13.11 -8.29 -37.74
CA MET A 62 -13.16 -9.04 -39.00
C MET A 62 -12.29 -8.40 -40.10
N MET A 63 -12.11 -7.08 -40.04
CA MET A 63 -11.22 -6.36 -40.95
C MET A 63 -9.75 -6.83 -40.81
N PHE A 64 -9.31 -7.17 -39.61
CA PHE A 64 -7.97 -7.70 -39.39
C PHE A 64 -7.87 -9.19 -39.74
N VAL A 65 -8.94 -9.97 -39.55
CA VAL A 65 -9.02 -11.37 -40.02
C VAL A 65 -8.82 -11.40 -41.54
N ASN A 66 -9.57 -10.58 -42.28
CA ASN A 66 -9.44 -10.46 -43.74
C ASN A 66 -8.05 -9.98 -44.16
N ALA A 67 -7.49 -8.98 -43.45
CA ALA A 67 -6.14 -8.49 -43.72
C ALA A 67 -5.07 -9.57 -43.52
N SER A 68 -5.21 -10.44 -42.50
CA SER A 68 -4.28 -11.56 -42.24
C SER A 68 -4.28 -12.61 -43.36
N ALA A 69 -5.39 -12.72 -44.11
CA ALA A 69 -5.51 -13.60 -45.26
C ALA A 69 -4.96 -13.01 -46.57
N SER A 70 -4.57 -11.72 -46.58
CA SER A 70 -4.04 -11.03 -47.77
C SER A 70 -2.75 -11.67 -48.33
N GLU A 71 -2.57 -11.60 -49.65
CA GLU A 71 -1.32 -12.02 -50.30
C GLU A 71 -0.18 -10.98 -50.13
N ASP A 72 -0.53 -9.71 -49.87
CA ASP A 72 0.45 -8.66 -49.58
C ASP A 72 1.01 -8.87 -48.16
N TYR A 73 2.32 -9.08 -48.11
CA TYR A 73 3.07 -9.33 -46.87
C TYR A 73 2.87 -8.21 -45.82
N ASN A 74 2.86 -6.95 -46.24
CA ASN A 74 2.73 -5.81 -45.32
C ASN A 74 1.30 -5.72 -44.77
N VAL A 75 0.30 -5.93 -45.63
CA VAL A 75 -1.12 -5.98 -45.22
C VAL A 75 -1.34 -7.14 -44.25
N LYS A 76 -0.81 -8.33 -44.56
CA LYS A 76 -0.87 -9.52 -43.70
C LYS A 76 -0.21 -9.28 -42.34
N ARG A 77 1.00 -8.72 -42.32
CA ARG A 77 1.73 -8.38 -41.09
C ARG A 77 0.94 -7.42 -40.22
N ALA A 78 0.37 -6.37 -40.81
CA ALA A 78 -0.47 -5.42 -40.08
C ALA A 78 -1.79 -6.06 -39.60
N GLY A 79 -2.37 -6.97 -40.39
CA GLY A 79 -3.53 -7.77 -40.00
C GLY A 79 -3.27 -8.59 -38.74
N TYR A 80 -2.18 -9.36 -38.71
CA TYR A 80 -1.77 -10.12 -37.51
C TYR A 80 -1.53 -9.22 -36.30
N LEU A 81 -0.85 -8.08 -36.47
CA LEU A 81 -0.67 -7.10 -35.39
C LEU A 81 -2.02 -6.58 -34.87
N GLY A 82 -2.92 -6.18 -35.77
CA GLY A 82 -4.26 -5.70 -35.39
C GLY A 82 -5.06 -6.75 -34.59
N LEU A 83 -4.97 -8.02 -34.98
CA LEU A 83 -5.59 -9.12 -34.26
C LEU A 83 -5.05 -9.27 -32.83
N THR A 84 -3.72 -9.15 -32.62
CA THR A 84 -3.14 -9.21 -31.25
C THR A 84 -3.59 -8.07 -30.33
N LEU A 85 -4.05 -6.95 -30.90
CA LEU A 85 -4.54 -5.78 -30.15
C LEU A 85 -6.05 -5.87 -29.85
N CYS A 86 -6.78 -6.73 -30.55
CA CYS A 86 -8.21 -6.90 -30.36
C CYS A 86 -8.52 -7.79 -29.15
N LYS A 87 -9.55 -7.43 -28.38
CA LYS A 87 -9.96 -8.17 -27.17
C LYS A 87 -10.92 -9.32 -27.43
N ASN A 88 -11.43 -9.45 -28.65
CA ASN A 88 -12.46 -10.44 -28.98
C ASN A 88 -11.83 -11.77 -29.38
N ASN A 89 -11.67 -12.67 -28.40
CA ASN A 89 -11.00 -13.96 -28.59
C ASN A 89 -11.75 -14.89 -29.56
N ASN A 90 -13.08 -14.81 -29.62
CA ASN A 90 -13.92 -15.72 -30.41
C ASN A 90 -13.67 -15.61 -31.93
N LEU A 91 -13.21 -14.44 -32.41
CA LEU A 91 -12.91 -14.21 -33.82
C LEU A 91 -11.55 -14.75 -34.24
N LEU A 92 -10.67 -15.03 -33.28
CA LEU A 92 -9.34 -15.56 -33.56
C LEU A 92 -9.43 -17.00 -34.12
N ILE A 93 -10.45 -17.77 -33.76
CA ILE A 93 -10.77 -19.09 -34.37
C ILE A 93 -10.75 -19.05 -35.90
N LEU A 94 -11.25 -17.96 -36.50
CA LEU A 94 -11.32 -17.81 -37.96
C LEU A 94 -9.94 -17.68 -38.63
N THR A 95 -8.90 -17.35 -37.85
CA THR A 95 -7.53 -17.20 -38.36
C THR A 95 -6.76 -18.52 -38.36
N VAL A 96 -7.27 -19.58 -37.74
CA VAL A 96 -6.56 -20.87 -37.57
C VAL A 96 -6.10 -21.43 -38.92
N ASN A 97 -6.97 -21.46 -39.93
CA ASN A 97 -6.62 -21.95 -41.27
C ASN A 97 -5.55 -21.08 -41.96
N THR A 98 -5.63 -19.77 -41.79
CA THR A 98 -4.65 -18.81 -42.32
C THR A 98 -3.29 -19.01 -41.66
N VAL A 99 -3.26 -19.15 -40.33
CA VAL A 99 -2.05 -19.41 -39.56
C VAL A 99 -1.44 -20.76 -39.94
N MET A 100 -2.25 -21.82 -40.06
CA MET A 100 -1.80 -23.14 -40.49
C MET A 100 -1.14 -23.09 -41.88
N LYS A 101 -1.73 -22.36 -42.84
CA LYS A 101 -1.16 -22.15 -44.17
C LYS A 101 0.15 -21.35 -44.11
N ASP A 102 0.20 -20.29 -43.29
CA ASP A 102 1.37 -19.45 -43.16
C ASP A 102 2.54 -20.14 -42.43
N LEU A 103 2.28 -21.02 -41.45
CA LEU A 103 3.30 -21.81 -40.75
C LEU A 103 4.06 -22.76 -41.70
N LYS A 104 3.38 -23.24 -42.74
CA LYS A 104 3.96 -24.07 -43.82
C LYS A 104 4.70 -23.24 -44.89
N SER A 105 4.50 -21.92 -44.93
CA SER A 105 5.08 -21.04 -45.94
C SER A 105 6.43 -20.47 -45.50
N HIS A 106 7.48 -20.65 -46.31
CA HIS A 106 8.79 -20.05 -46.03
C HIS A 106 8.75 -18.53 -45.87
N LYS A 107 7.86 -17.83 -46.60
CA LYS A 107 7.75 -16.36 -46.59
C LYS A 107 6.98 -15.82 -45.37
N ASN A 108 5.91 -16.50 -44.97
CA ASN A 108 4.97 -15.98 -43.96
C ASN A 108 5.09 -16.66 -42.59
N ARG A 109 5.89 -17.72 -42.46
CA ARG A 109 6.06 -18.47 -41.22
C ARG A 109 6.45 -17.58 -40.03
N GLU A 110 7.34 -16.62 -40.23
CA GLU A 110 7.73 -15.69 -39.16
C GLU A 110 6.54 -14.87 -38.64
N LEU A 111 5.67 -14.37 -39.54
CA LEU A 111 4.49 -13.60 -39.16
C LEU A 111 3.49 -14.43 -38.34
N ALA A 112 3.29 -15.68 -38.76
CA ALA A 112 2.43 -16.63 -38.04
C ALA A 112 3.00 -16.95 -36.65
N LEU A 113 4.31 -17.15 -36.53
CA LEU A 113 4.96 -17.38 -35.24
C LEU A 113 4.89 -16.15 -34.33
N ASP A 114 5.16 -14.96 -34.85
CA ASP A 114 5.05 -13.71 -34.09
C ASP A 114 3.62 -13.50 -33.57
N PHE A 115 2.61 -13.78 -34.40
CA PHE A 115 1.22 -13.78 -33.97
C PHE A 115 0.99 -14.76 -32.81
N LEU A 116 1.35 -16.04 -32.98
CA LEU A 116 1.14 -17.08 -31.96
C LEU A 116 1.91 -16.83 -30.65
N CYS A 117 3.07 -16.19 -30.70
CA CYS A 117 3.81 -15.80 -29.49
C CYS A 117 3.04 -14.76 -28.64
N ASN A 118 2.16 -13.98 -29.27
CA ASN A 118 1.48 -12.83 -28.67
C ASN A 118 -0.01 -13.05 -28.43
N ILE A 119 -0.61 -14.16 -28.87
CA ILE A 119 -2.01 -14.43 -28.57
C ILE A 119 -2.23 -14.70 -27.07
N ASN A 120 -3.39 -14.26 -26.58
CA ASN A 120 -3.86 -14.44 -25.21
C ASN A 120 -5.09 -15.35 -25.15
N VAL A 121 -5.09 -16.42 -25.95
CA VAL A 121 -6.19 -17.39 -26.06
C VAL A 121 -5.69 -18.79 -25.71
N LYS A 122 -6.42 -19.48 -24.81
CA LYS A 122 -6.20 -20.88 -24.44
C LYS A 122 -7.38 -21.74 -24.92
N GLU A 123 -7.72 -21.64 -26.20
CA GLU A 123 -8.76 -22.47 -26.81
C GLU A 123 -8.14 -23.71 -27.42
N LYS A 124 -8.83 -24.86 -27.30
CA LYS A 124 -8.35 -26.16 -27.82
C LYS A 124 -7.97 -26.11 -29.30
N ILE A 125 -8.63 -25.28 -30.10
CA ILE A 125 -8.36 -25.20 -31.54
C ILE A 125 -6.94 -24.68 -31.85
N TYR A 126 -6.31 -23.96 -30.91
CA TYR A 126 -4.92 -23.54 -31.01
C TYR A 126 -3.93 -24.61 -30.56
N ASP A 127 -4.35 -25.60 -29.76
CA ASP A 127 -3.52 -26.75 -29.42
C ASP A 127 -3.15 -27.53 -30.71
N ASP A 128 -4.09 -27.68 -31.64
CA ASP A 128 -3.88 -28.38 -32.92
C ASP A 128 -2.85 -27.68 -33.83
N LEU A 129 -2.68 -26.36 -33.70
CA LEU A 129 -1.66 -25.61 -34.43
C LEU A 129 -0.23 -25.96 -33.98
N SER A 130 -0.08 -26.54 -32.79
CA SER A 130 1.22 -26.92 -32.23
C SER A 130 1.96 -27.99 -33.04
N ASP A 131 1.22 -28.83 -33.77
CA ASP A 131 1.77 -29.87 -34.65
C ASP A 131 2.33 -29.29 -35.95
N TYR A 132 1.83 -28.14 -36.36
CA TYR A 132 2.30 -27.43 -37.55
C TYR A 132 3.54 -26.57 -37.27
N ILE A 133 3.88 -26.35 -36.00
CA ILE A 133 5.12 -25.68 -35.59
C ILE A 133 6.26 -26.71 -35.64
N CYS A 134 6.97 -26.74 -36.77
CA CYS A 134 8.18 -27.53 -36.91
C CYS A 134 9.32 -26.95 -36.06
N ILE A 135 9.87 -27.74 -35.14
CA ILE A 135 10.98 -27.38 -34.24
C ILE A 135 12.13 -28.39 -34.31
N SER A 136 12.12 -29.28 -35.30
CA SER A 136 13.07 -30.39 -35.42
C SER A 136 14.39 -30.03 -36.13
N SER A 137 14.42 -28.95 -36.92
CA SER A 137 15.64 -28.53 -37.63
C SER A 137 16.43 -27.51 -36.83
N SER A 138 17.65 -27.88 -36.41
CA SER A 138 18.64 -27.00 -35.79
C SER A 138 19.04 -25.80 -36.64
N ASN A 139 18.80 -25.85 -37.96
CA ASN A 139 19.11 -24.79 -38.92
C ASN A 139 17.93 -23.82 -39.18
N ASP A 140 16.78 -24.02 -38.53
CA ASP A 140 15.66 -23.08 -38.65
C ASP A 140 15.95 -21.79 -37.88
N LYS A 141 16.07 -20.67 -38.60
CA LYS A 141 16.25 -19.32 -38.03
C LYS A 141 15.13 -18.93 -37.07
N ASN A 142 13.95 -19.55 -37.19
CA ASN A 142 12.79 -19.28 -36.36
C ASN A 142 12.55 -20.30 -35.24
N ILE A 143 13.49 -21.23 -34.99
CA ILE A 143 13.31 -22.32 -33.99
C ILE A 143 12.92 -21.78 -32.61
N THR A 144 13.58 -20.72 -32.14
CA THR A 144 13.32 -20.09 -30.84
C THR A 144 11.90 -19.52 -30.76
N LYS A 145 11.46 -18.81 -31.80
CA LYS A 145 10.07 -18.30 -31.92
C LYS A 145 9.08 -19.47 -31.97
N GLY A 146 9.43 -20.54 -32.69
CA GLY A 146 8.65 -21.78 -32.75
C GLY A 146 8.42 -22.38 -31.36
N ILE A 147 9.45 -22.51 -30.55
CA ILE A 147 9.32 -23.05 -29.18
C ILE A 147 8.45 -22.15 -28.29
N ILE A 148 8.65 -20.83 -28.35
CA ILE A 148 7.82 -19.88 -27.59
C ILE A 148 6.35 -20.00 -28.01
N ALA A 149 6.06 -19.95 -29.31
CA ALA A 149 4.72 -20.10 -29.86
C ALA A 149 4.10 -21.44 -29.44
N LYS A 150 4.85 -22.55 -29.57
CA LYS A 150 4.38 -23.87 -29.16
C LYS A 150 4.07 -23.92 -27.67
N SER A 151 4.93 -23.37 -26.82
CA SER A 151 4.71 -23.33 -25.36
C SER A 151 3.51 -22.47 -24.93
N ARG A 152 3.17 -21.45 -25.74
CA ARG A 152 2.05 -20.54 -25.51
C ARG A 152 0.71 -21.21 -25.82
N ILE A 153 0.66 -21.95 -26.91
CA ILE A 153 -0.59 -22.49 -27.45
C ILE A 153 -0.87 -23.92 -27.03
N SER A 154 0.17 -24.69 -26.69
CA SER A 154 0.01 -26.10 -26.30
C SER A 154 -0.01 -26.27 -24.77
N ASN A 155 -0.96 -27.08 -24.29
CA ASN A 155 -1.02 -27.54 -22.89
C ASN A 155 -0.02 -28.68 -22.57
N LEU A 156 1.17 -28.69 -23.21
CA LEU A 156 2.15 -29.75 -22.97
C LEU A 156 2.78 -29.61 -21.57
N ASN A 157 2.56 -30.62 -20.73
CA ASN A 157 3.17 -30.73 -19.39
C ASN A 157 4.60 -31.27 -19.47
N THR A 158 4.95 -32.04 -20.51
CA THR A 158 6.30 -32.59 -20.72
C THR A 158 7.16 -31.62 -21.52
N PHE A 159 8.34 -31.29 -21.00
CA PHE A 159 9.22 -30.27 -21.59
C PHE A 159 10.68 -30.73 -21.61
N SER A 160 11.27 -30.86 -22.81
CA SER A 160 12.70 -31.19 -22.96
C SER A 160 13.57 -29.93 -22.97
N LEU A 161 14.57 -29.91 -22.09
CA LEU A 161 15.52 -28.81 -21.91
C LEU A 161 16.77 -28.94 -22.79
N VAL A 162 17.00 -30.11 -23.37
CA VAL A 162 18.15 -30.37 -24.25
C VAL A 162 18.13 -29.42 -25.46
N GLY A 163 19.25 -28.75 -25.71
CA GLY A 163 19.39 -27.80 -26.81
C GLY A 163 20.80 -27.81 -27.38
N ASN A 164 20.93 -27.31 -28.61
CA ASN A 164 22.18 -27.26 -29.37
C ASN A 164 22.84 -25.87 -29.37
N SER A 165 22.22 -24.85 -28.76
CA SER A 165 22.77 -23.50 -28.61
C SER A 165 22.35 -22.86 -27.29
N ASP A 166 23.19 -21.96 -26.76
CA ASP A 166 22.93 -21.24 -25.50
C ASP A 166 21.60 -20.46 -25.55
N ASP A 167 21.30 -19.80 -26.67
CA ASP A 167 20.06 -19.03 -26.85
C ASP A 167 18.81 -19.92 -26.77
N LEU A 168 18.88 -21.11 -27.38
CA LEU A 168 17.78 -22.07 -27.37
C LEU A 168 17.50 -22.57 -25.96
N ILE A 169 18.57 -22.88 -25.23
CA ILE A 169 18.50 -23.38 -23.86
C ILE A 169 17.99 -22.29 -22.94
N PHE A 170 18.47 -21.05 -23.11
CA PHE A 170 17.97 -19.90 -22.35
C PHE A 170 16.45 -19.73 -22.50
N VAL A 171 15.93 -19.78 -23.73
CA VAL A 171 14.49 -19.66 -23.97
C VAL A 171 13.71 -20.81 -23.37
N LYS A 172 14.21 -22.05 -23.50
CA LYS A 172 13.61 -23.22 -22.85
C LYS A 172 13.55 -23.07 -21.33
N LEU A 173 14.63 -22.63 -20.69
CA LEU A 173 14.67 -22.38 -19.25
C LEU A 173 13.76 -21.21 -18.84
N GLN A 174 13.61 -20.18 -19.67
CA GLN A 174 12.67 -19.09 -19.42
C GLN A 174 11.22 -19.56 -19.44
N ILE A 175 10.83 -20.38 -20.44
CA ILE A 175 9.51 -20.98 -20.50
C ILE A 175 9.26 -21.86 -19.27
N LEU A 176 10.22 -22.72 -18.91
CA LEU A 176 10.12 -23.58 -17.74
C LEU A 176 9.93 -22.76 -16.45
N HIS A 177 10.79 -21.75 -16.25
CA HIS A 177 10.73 -20.87 -15.09
C HIS A 177 9.34 -20.20 -14.98
N ASP A 178 8.80 -19.68 -16.08
CA ASP A 178 7.50 -19.00 -16.08
C ASP A 178 6.35 -19.95 -15.77
N LYS A 179 6.38 -21.18 -16.29
CA LYS A 179 5.40 -22.22 -15.96
C LYS A 179 5.46 -22.61 -14.48
N MET A 180 6.66 -22.85 -13.93
CA MET A 180 6.85 -23.19 -12.52
C MET A 180 6.42 -22.04 -11.58
N CYS A 181 6.74 -20.79 -11.91
CA CYS A 181 6.29 -19.62 -11.13
C CYS A 181 4.76 -19.46 -11.13
N ARG A 182 4.07 -19.88 -12.19
CA ARG A 182 2.61 -19.90 -12.28
C ARG A 182 1.98 -21.14 -11.63
N LYS A 183 2.79 -22.07 -11.10
CA LYS A 183 2.35 -23.35 -10.53
C LYS A 183 1.59 -24.22 -11.54
N GLU A 184 1.97 -24.16 -12.81
CA GLU A 184 1.48 -25.10 -13.83
C GLU A 184 2.13 -26.48 -13.59
N ASP A 185 1.41 -27.57 -13.91
CA ASP A 185 1.93 -28.94 -13.79
C ASP A 185 2.98 -29.20 -14.87
N VAL A 186 4.27 -29.15 -14.50
CA VAL A 186 5.39 -29.40 -15.43
C VAL A 186 6.14 -30.66 -15.03
N LYS A 187 6.25 -31.58 -15.98
CA LYS A 187 7.03 -32.82 -15.86
C LYS A 187 8.38 -32.63 -16.54
N ILE A 188 9.43 -32.64 -15.74
CA ILE A 188 10.83 -32.57 -16.16
C ILE A 188 11.43 -33.96 -15.95
N SER A 189 12.13 -34.50 -16.95
CA SER A 189 12.78 -35.80 -16.82
C SER A 189 14.10 -35.70 -16.05
N ASP A 190 14.55 -36.79 -15.43
CA ASP A 190 15.85 -36.84 -14.75
C ASP A 190 17.01 -36.55 -15.72
N ASN A 191 16.89 -36.97 -16.98
CA ASN A 191 17.86 -36.64 -18.02
C ASN A 191 17.94 -35.15 -18.30
N ASP A 192 16.81 -34.43 -18.28
CA ASP A 192 16.80 -32.97 -18.43
C ASP A 192 17.44 -32.28 -17.22
N ILE A 193 17.23 -32.80 -16.01
CA ILE A 193 17.87 -32.29 -14.78
C ILE A 193 19.39 -32.49 -14.83
N LEU A 194 19.85 -33.69 -15.22
CA LEU A 194 21.28 -33.98 -15.40
C LEU A 194 21.89 -33.10 -16.50
N PHE A 195 21.17 -32.89 -17.61
CA PHE A 195 21.61 -32.02 -18.70
C PHE A 195 21.85 -30.58 -18.22
N ILE A 196 20.89 -29.98 -17.50
CA ILE A 196 21.07 -28.61 -17.02
C ILE A 196 22.22 -28.51 -16.01
N ILE A 197 22.39 -29.48 -15.11
CA ILE A 197 23.52 -29.52 -14.18
C ILE A 197 24.84 -29.56 -14.96
N ALA A 198 24.96 -30.46 -15.94
CA ALA A 198 26.16 -30.63 -16.74
C ALA A 198 26.48 -29.41 -17.60
N ILE A 199 25.47 -28.71 -18.14
CA ILE A 199 25.72 -27.57 -19.03
C ILE A 199 26.21 -26.32 -18.30
N TYR A 200 26.00 -26.24 -16.98
CA TYR A 200 26.47 -25.09 -16.20
C TYR A 200 27.98 -24.89 -16.27
N SER A 201 28.75 -25.98 -16.24
CA SER A 201 30.22 -25.95 -16.27
C SER A 201 30.78 -25.60 -17.64
N THR A 202 30.00 -25.80 -18.72
CA THR A 202 30.45 -25.59 -20.10
C THR A 202 30.09 -24.21 -20.65
N VAL A 203 28.98 -23.63 -20.18
CA VAL A 203 28.48 -22.34 -20.65
C VAL A 203 29.30 -21.17 -20.10
N LYS A 204 29.67 -20.23 -20.98
CA LYS A 204 30.37 -18.99 -20.60
C LYS A 204 29.43 -17.80 -20.34
N SER A 205 28.21 -17.83 -20.88
CA SER A 205 27.25 -16.73 -20.78
C SER A 205 26.70 -16.57 -19.37
N SER A 206 26.99 -15.42 -18.72
CA SER A 206 26.46 -15.08 -17.40
C SER A 206 24.92 -15.02 -17.37
N TYR A 207 24.28 -14.68 -18.49
CA TYR A 207 22.82 -14.68 -18.60
C TYR A 207 22.23 -16.09 -18.51
N LEU A 208 22.84 -17.05 -19.21
CA LEU A 208 22.39 -18.44 -19.17
C LEU A 208 22.70 -19.08 -17.82
N LYS A 209 23.89 -18.85 -17.25
CA LYS A 209 24.22 -19.27 -15.88
C LYS A 209 23.22 -18.72 -14.86
N LEU A 210 22.88 -17.44 -14.93
CA LEU A 210 21.89 -16.83 -14.04
C LEU A 210 20.56 -17.56 -14.13
N LYS A 211 20.13 -17.90 -15.35
CA LYS A 211 18.87 -18.59 -15.57
C LYS A 211 18.89 -20.04 -15.05
N LEU A 212 20.01 -20.74 -15.24
CA LEU A 212 20.23 -22.07 -14.67
C LEU A 212 20.11 -22.03 -13.13
N ILE A 213 20.77 -21.08 -12.47
CA ILE A 213 20.68 -20.93 -11.00
C ILE A 213 19.24 -20.67 -10.54
N GLN A 214 18.48 -19.84 -11.27
CA GLN A 214 17.05 -19.63 -10.96
C GLN A 214 16.25 -20.94 -11.05
N ILE A 215 16.50 -21.76 -12.06
CA ILE A 215 15.87 -23.09 -12.18
C ILE A 215 16.31 -24.04 -11.06
N TYR A 216 17.60 -24.06 -10.71
CA TYR A 216 18.09 -24.88 -9.60
C TYR A 216 17.40 -24.55 -8.27
N LYS A 217 17.16 -23.28 -7.98
CA LYS A 217 16.41 -22.89 -6.78
C LYS A 217 14.98 -23.44 -6.76
N LEU A 218 14.31 -23.45 -7.92
CA LEU A 218 12.97 -24.00 -8.06
C LEU A 218 12.99 -25.53 -7.88
N LEU A 219 13.92 -26.22 -8.56
CA LEU A 219 14.10 -27.67 -8.43
C LEU A 219 14.48 -28.09 -7.01
N PHE A 220 15.34 -27.34 -6.33
CA PHE A 220 15.69 -27.58 -4.93
C PHE A 220 14.47 -27.44 -4.01
N SER A 221 13.62 -26.42 -4.25
CA SER A 221 12.39 -26.23 -3.49
C SER A 221 11.37 -27.37 -3.69
N GLU A 222 11.40 -28.02 -4.86
CA GLU A 222 10.62 -29.22 -5.17
C GLU A 222 11.31 -30.54 -4.81
N GLN A 223 12.48 -30.50 -4.15
CA GLN A 223 13.29 -31.67 -3.79
C GLN A 223 13.74 -32.53 -4.98
N LYS A 224 13.92 -31.91 -6.16
CA LYS A 224 14.34 -32.57 -7.41
C LYS A 224 15.80 -32.29 -7.81
N LEU A 225 16.50 -31.42 -7.08
CA LEU A 225 17.89 -31.07 -7.38
C LEU A 225 18.85 -31.96 -6.59
N PHE A 226 19.72 -32.69 -7.28
CA PHE A 226 20.85 -33.41 -6.68
C PHE A 226 22.04 -32.48 -6.49
N SER A 227 22.56 -32.36 -5.28
CA SER A 227 23.69 -31.49 -4.95
C SER A 227 24.92 -32.32 -4.57
N SER A 228 25.90 -32.40 -5.48
CA SER A 228 27.24 -32.92 -5.17
C SER A 228 28.17 -31.79 -4.69
N ASP A 229 29.23 -32.14 -3.97
CA ASP A 229 30.25 -31.17 -3.56
C ASP A 229 30.93 -30.51 -4.78
N THR A 230 31.11 -31.26 -5.87
CA THR A 230 31.65 -30.75 -7.13
C THR A 230 30.75 -29.66 -7.72
N PHE A 231 29.43 -29.89 -7.77
CA PHE A 231 28.46 -28.91 -8.25
C PHE A 231 28.49 -27.63 -7.40
N ILE A 232 28.57 -27.77 -6.07
CA ILE A 232 28.65 -26.63 -5.14
C ILE A 232 29.92 -25.80 -5.38
N LEU A 233 31.07 -26.46 -5.57
CA LEU A 233 32.33 -25.79 -5.87
C LEU A 233 32.29 -25.04 -7.21
N GLU A 234 31.70 -25.66 -8.24
CA GLU A 234 31.54 -25.04 -9.57
C GLU A 234 30.71 -23.76 -9.52
N ILE A 235 29.53 -23.80 -8.90
CA ILE A 235 28.69 -22.58 -8.78
C ILE A 235 29.37 -21.53 -7.89
N GLN A 236 30.09 -21.94 -6.84
CA GLN A 236 30.79 -21.00 -5.95
C GLN A 236 31.93 -20.25 -6.67
N ASN A 237 32.54 -20.84 -7.69
CA ASN A 237 33.62 -20.20 -8.45
C ASN A 237 33.14 -18.93 -9.18
N ASP A 238 31.88 -18.89 -9.61
CA ASP A 238 31.29 -17.73 -10.31
C ASP A 238 30.88 -16.57 -9.38
N ILE A 239 31.02 -16.73 -8.05
CA ILE A 239 30.84 -15.61 -7.12
C ILE A 239 31.98 -14.60 -7.32
N ILE A 240 31.64 -13.33 -7.52
CA ILE A 240 32.60 -12.23 -7.66
C ILE A 240 33.53 -12.14 -6.43
N SER A 241 34.83 -12.03 -6.69
CA SER A 241 35.85 -11.98 -5.64
C SER A 241 35.94 -10.57 -5.02
N PRO A 242 36.37 -10.46 -3.74
CA PRO A 242 36.51 -9.18 -3.05
C PRO A 242 37.39 -8.13 -3.76
N SER A 243 38.40 -8.57 -4.51
CA SER A 243 39.37 -7.74 -5.23
C SER A 243 38.86 -7.17 -6.55
N ASP A 244 37.72 -7.63 -7.04
CA ASP A 244 37.27 -7.30 -8.40
C ASP A 244 36.80 -5.84 -8.51
N THR A 245 37.16 -5.21 -9.64
CA THR A 245 36.72 -3.86 -10.07
C THR A 245 35.20 -3.83 -10.36
N ILE A 246 34.69 -2.71 -10.88
CA ILE A 246 33.26 -2.58 -11.24
C ILE A 246 32.86 -3.70 -12.20
N LYS A 247 31.93 -4.57 -11.77
CA LYS A 247 31.41 -5.68 -12.56
C LYS A 247 30.09 -5.34 -13.25
N PRO A 248 29.78 -5.98 -14.40
CA PRO A 248 28.47 -5.90 -15.03
C PRO A 248 27.34 -6.31 -14.08
N LEU A 249 26.17 -5.68 -14.22
CA LEU A 249 25.00 -5.98 -13.38
C LEU A 249 24.57 -7.46 -13.47
N VAL A 250 24.75 -8.10 -14.63
CA VAL A 250 24.44 -9.53 -14.82
C VAL A 250 25.32 -10.44 -13.95
N GLU A 251 26.62 -10.12 -13.79
CA GLU A 251 27.52 -10.89 -12.94
C GLU A 251 27.20 -10.69 -11.45
N ILE A 252 26.83 -9.46 -11.07
CA ILE A 252 26.36 -9.17 -9.69
C ILE A 252 25.06 -9.94 -9.41
N GLY A 253 24.14 -9.95 -10.39
CA GLY A 253 22.90 -10.73 -10.31
C GLY A 253 23.17 -12.22 -10.18
N LEU A 254 24.08 -12.77 -11.00
CA LEU A 254 24.49 -14.17 -10.94
C LEU A 254 25.06 -14.53 -9.57
N SER A 255 26.05 -13.76 -9.09
CA SER A 255 26.64 -13.96 -7.76
C SER A 255 25.60 -13.90 -6.64
N ALA A 256 24.64 -12.98 -6.72
CA ALA A 256 23.58 -12.85 -5.73
C ALA A 256 22.62 -14.05 -5.73
N GLU A 257 22.22 -14.53 -6.90
CA GLU A 257 21.38 -15.73 -7.03
C GLU A 257 22.12 -17.00 -6.58
N ILE A 258 23.41 -17.13 -6.87
CA ILE A 258 24.26 -18.22 -6.37
C ILE A 258 24.32 -18.18 -4.84
N CYS A 259 24.57 -17.01 -4.25
CA CYS A 259 24.57 -16.87 -2.79
C CYS A 259 23.20 -17.24 -2.18
N ASP A 260 22.09 -16.81 -2.78
CA ASP A 260 20.75 -17.16 -2.32
C ASP A 260 20.52 -18.68 -2.37
N LEU A 261 20.94 -19.36 -3.45
CA LEU A 261 20.86 -20.82 -3.60
C LEU A 261 21.74 -21.55 -2.58
N LEU A 262 23.02 -21.19 -2.46
CA LEU A 262 23.94 -21.84 -1.53
C LEU A 262 23.47 -21.73 -0.08
N ILE A 263 22.98 -20.55 0.33
CA ILE A 263 22.43 -20.36 1.68
C ILE A 263 21.14 -21.17 1.87
N LEU A 264 20.28 -21.24 0.85
CA LEU A 264 19.07 -22.08 0.87
C LEU A 264 19.42 -23.56 1.10
N MET A 265 20.52 -24.02 0.50
CA MET A 265 21.06 -25.37 0.66
C MET A 265 21.84 -25.57 1.98
N GLY A 266 22.04 -24.53 2.78
CA GLY A 266 22.78 -24.59 4.04
C GLY A 266 24.29 -24.35 3.93
N HIS A 267 24.82 -24.05 2.74
CA HIS A 267 26.25 -23.81 2.51
C HIS A 267 26.59 -22.32 2.67
N LYS A 268 27.34 -21.99 3.74
CA LYS A 268 27.81 -20.63 4.04
C LYS A 268 29.34 -20.55 4.01
N SER A 269 29.92 -20.55 2.82
CA SER A 269 31.36 -20.39 2.66
C SER A 269 31.78 -18.94 2.92
N SER A 270 33.07 -18.75 3.25
CA SER A 270 33.64 -17.41 3.43
C SER A 270 33.38 -16.52 2.21
N LYS A 271 33.48 -17.07 0.99
CA LYS A 271 33.23 -16.33 -0.26
C LYS A 271 31.81 -15.76 -0.34
N VAL A 272 30.80 -16.54 0.04
CA VAL A 272 29.38 -16.11 0.13
C VAL A 272 29.23 -14.98 1.14
N GLU A 273 29.81 -15.14 2.33
CA GLU A 273 29.71 -14.15 3.40
C GLU A 273 30.37 -12.82 3.03
N HIS A 274 31.57 -12.87 2.43
CA HIS A 274 32.29 -11.67 1.98
C HIS A 274 31.50 -10.93 0.89
N PHE A 275 30.96 -11.65 -0.09
CA PHE A 275 30.17 -11.05 -1.15
C PHE A 275 28.91 -10.36 -0.60
N LEU A 276 28.14 -11.03 0.26
CA LEU A 276 26.97 -10.44 0.91
C LEU A 276 27.32 -9.23 1.77
N CYS A 277 28.43 -9.29 2.52
CA CYS A 277 28.93 -8.16 3.28
C CYS A 277 29.25 -6.95 2.38
N ARG A 278 29.91 -7.17 1.23
CA ARG A 278 30.17 -6.11 0.24
C ARG A 278 28.88 -5.53 -0.32
N LEU A 279 27.87 -6.35 -0.60
CA LEU A 279 26.56 -5.86 -1.05
C LEU A 279 25.93 -4.94 0.01
N ILE A 280 25.88 -5.37 1.27
CA ILE A 280 25.34 -4.60 2.41
C ILE A 280 26.08 -3.27 2.60
N ASP A 281 27.40 -3.27 2.41
CA ASP A 281 28.23 -2.07 2.59
C ASP A 281 28.28 -1.17 1.36
N SER A 282 27.83 -1.66 0.19
CA SER A 282 27.88 -0.95 -1.09
C SER A 282 27.25 0.44 -1.04
N LYS A 283 27.85 1.39 -1.77
CA LYS A 283 27.26 2.71 -2.03
C LYS A 283 26.11 2.65 -3.03
N ASN A 284 26.05 1.63 -3.89
CA ASN A 284 24.97 1.44 -4.85
C ASN A 284 23.71 0.91 -4.15
N THR A 285 22.59 1.65 -4.29
CA THR A 285 21.32 1.32 -3.62
C THR A 285 20.75 -0.03 -4.04
N ASN A 286 20.90 -0.43 -5.31
CA ASN A 286 20.37 -1.72 -5.81
C ASN A 286 21.16 -2.90 -5.25
N SER A 287 22.50 -2.84 -5.30
CA SER A 287 23.36 -3.85 -4.68
C SER A 287 23.06 -3.98 -3.19
N ARG A 288 22.91 -2.84 -2.50
CA ARG A 288 22.58 -2.82 -1.08
C ARG A 288 21.23 -3.44 -0.78
N TYR A 289 20.21 -3.11 -1.56
CA TYR A 289 18.89 -3.71 -1.44
C TYR A 289 18.94 -5.24 -1.59
N ILE A 290 19.69 -5.75 -2.58
CA ILE A 290 19.87 -7.20 -2.79
C ILE A 290 20.53 -7.84 -1.57
N GLY A 291 21.63 -7.26 -1.08
CA GLY A 291 22.32 -7.76 0.12
C GLY A 291 21.42 -7.80 1.36
N PHE A 292 20.68 -6.71 1.61
CA PHE A 292 19.69 -6.65 2.69
C PHE A 292 18.59 -7.68 2.51
N LYS A 293 18.05 -7.85 1.29
CA LYS A 293 16.97 -8.81 1.00
C LYS A 293 17.40 -10.23 1.33
N ILE A 294 18.58 -10.67 0.87
CA ILE A 294 19.09 -12.02 1.11
C ILE A 294 19.42 -12.21 2.59
N ALA A 295 20.19 -11.31 3.19
CA ALA A 295 20.58 -11.45 4.59
C ALA A 295 19.37 -11.42 5.53
N ARG A 296 18.37 -10.59 5.23
CA ARG A 296 17.07 -10.57 5.94
C ARG A 296 16.25 -11.85 5.73
N LYS A 297 16.28 -12.46 4.54
CA LYS A 297 15.54 -13.71 4.25
C LYS A 297 16.02 -14.84 5.17
N TYR A 298 17.33 -14.92 5.39
CA TYR A 298 17.98 -16.01 6.15
C TYR A 298 18.50 -15.61 7.53
N ASN A 299 18.14 -14.42 8.04
CA ASN A 299 18.58 -13.88 9.33
C ASN A 299 20.12 -13.89 9.52
N LEU A 300 20.87 -13.47 8.48
CA LEU A 300 22.33 -13.40 8.52
C LEU A 300 22.80 -12.01 8.97
N PHE A 301 23.95 -11.96 9.65
CA PHE A 301 24.65 -10.73 10.03
C PHE A 301 23.76 -9.72 10.77
N THR A 302 22.88 -10.18 11.65
CA THR A 302 21.83 -9.36 12.30
C THR A 302 22.36 -8.03 12.85
N ASP A 303 23.44 -8.05 13.64
CA ASP A 303 23.99 -6.84 14.25
C ASP A 303 24.57 -5.89 13.20
N LYS A 304 25.26 -6.43 12.19
CA LYS A 304 25.77 -5.65 11.06
C LYS A 304 24.64 -4.99 10.28
N LEU A 305 23.55 -5.72 10.00
CA LEU A 305 22.38 -5.19 9.31
C LEU A 305 21.70 -4.08 10.12
N ILE A 306 21.53 -4.25 11.44
CA ILE A 306 20.95 -3.22 12.31
C ILE A 306 21.84 -1.96 12.30
N ASN A 307 23.15 -2.14 12.53
CA ASN A 307 24.13 -1.06 12.48
C ASN A 307 24.08 -0.30 11.16
N ARG A 308 24.09 -1.03 10.04
CA ARG A 308 24.06 -0.45 8.71
C ARG A 308 22.74 0.24 8.42
N SER A 309 21.63 -0.33 8.89
CA SER A 309 20.29 0.25 8.76
C SER A 309 20.20 1.62 9.43
N ILE A 310 20.70 1.73 10.66
CA ILE A 310 20.68 2.99 11.42
C ILE A 310 21.55 4.03 10.71
N LYS A 311 22.76 3.66 10.26
CA LYS A 311 23.67 4.57 9.54
C LYS A 311 23.14 5.07 8.19
N ILE A 312 22.30 4.29 7.52
CA ILE A 312 21.68 4.70 6.24
C ILE A 312 20.49 5.62 6.47
N GLY A 313 19.74 5.36 7.54
CA GLY A 313 18.50 6.05 7.85
C GLY A 313 17.30 5.14 7.66
N ILE A 314 16.46 5.07 8.69
CA ILE A 314 15.25 4.24 8.72
C ILE A 314 14.11 4.82 7.87
N ASN A 315 14.29 6.00 7.28
CA ASN A 315 13.36 6.59 6.32
C ASN A 315 13.34 5.84 4.98
N VAL A 316 14.33 4.98 4.71
CA VAL A 316 14.37 4.14 3.52
C VAL A 316 13.57 2.84 3.76
N LYS A 317 12.59 2.56 2.90
CA LYS A 317 11.62 1.46 3.10
C LYS A 317 12.26 0.10 3.40
N TYR A 318 13.20 -0.38 2.57
CA TYR A 318 13.81 -1.69 2.79
C TYR A 318 14.65 -1.75 4.07
N VAL A 319 15.19 -0.61 4.51
CA VAL A 319 15.98 -0.47 5.74
C VAL A 319 15.07 -0.58 6.95
N PHE A 320 13.96 0.17 6.93
CA PHE A 320 12.92 0.10 7.95
C PHE A 320 12.38 -1.31 8.14
N GLU A 321 11.96 -1.95 7.04
CA GLU A 321 11.47 -3.33 7.07
C GLU A 321 12.52 -4.31 7.63
N THR A 322 13.81 -4.05 7.37
CA THR A 322 14.90 -4.87 7.91
C THR A 322 15.00 -4.73 9.42
N ILE A 323 15.02 -3.51 9.95
CA ILE A 323 15.03 -3.29 11.41
C ILE A 323 13.81 -3.94 12.07
N ILE A 324 12.60 -3.69 11.56
CA ILE A 324 11.36 -4.23 12.13
C ILE A 324 11.36 -5.76 12.19
N LYS A 325 11.92 -6.42 11.16
CA LYS A 325 12.04 -7.88 11.13
C LYS A 325 13.10 -8.41 12.10
N LEU A 326 14.22 -7.69 12.27
CA LEU A 326 15.35 -8.16 13.07
C LEU A 326 15.21 -7.87 14.59
N ILE A 327 14.30 -6.97 15.00
CA ILE A 327 13.99 -6.77 16.42
C ILE A 327 13.50 -8.08 17.05
N ASN A 328 14.12 -8.49 18.16
CA ASN A 328 13.81 -9.68 18.92
C ASN A 328 14.11 -9.50 20.42
N LYS A 329 13.93 -10.56 21.22
CA LYS A 329 14.16 -10.56 22.68
C LYS A 329 15.60 -10.24 23.10
N ASN A 330 16.58 -10.46 22.23
CA ASN A 330 17.99 -10.30 22.56
C ASN A 330 18.51 -8.89 22.26
N ASN A 331 17.94 -8.18 21.28
CA ASN A 331 18.46 -6.88 20.82
C ASN A 331 17.55 -5.66 21.07
N TYR A 332 16.32 -5.85 21.55
CA TYR A 332 15.36 -4.73 21.67
C TYR A 332 15.86 -3.56 22.55
N LYS A 333 16.61 -3.85 23.62
CA LYS A 333 17.16 -2.81 24.51
C LYS A 333 18.20 -1.94 23.81
N ASP A 334 19.05 -2.55 22.99
CA ASP A 334 20.07 -1.83 22.21
C ASP A 334 19.41 -0.92 21.17
N ILE A 335 18.46 -1.48 20.40
CA ILE A 335 17.70 -0.72 19.40
C ILE A 335 16.96 0.47 20.04
N PHE A 336 16.36 0.28 21.22
CA PHE A 336 15.74 1.37 21.96
C PHE A 336 16.73 2.49 22.35
N ARG A 337 17.94 2.14 22.80
CA ARG A 337 18.97 3.12 23.19
C ARG A 337 19.40 3.97 21.99
N ARG A 338 19.37 3.40 20.79
CA ARG A 338 19.82 4.03 19.55
C ARG A 338 18.76 4.83 18.81
N LYS A 339 17.55 5.00 19.38
CA LYS A 339 16.48 5.81 18.78
C LYS A 339 16.90 7.25 18.47
N GLU A 340 17.75 7.86 19.29
CA GLU A 340 18.24 9.23 19.06
C GLU A 340 19.27 9.26 17.92
N GLU A 341 20.11 8.24 17.79
CA GLU A 341 20.99 8.07 16.62
C GLU A 341 20.18 7.93 15.33
N MET A 342 19.08 7.15 15.36
CA MET A 342 18.19 7.01 14.22
C MET A 342 17.53 8.34 13.83
N ARG A 343 17.07 9.14 14.81
CA ARG A 343 16.54 10.49 14.57
C ARG A 343 17.60 11.38 13.95
N PHE A 344 18.78 11.44 14.54
CA PHE A 344 19.89 12.26 14.05
C PHE A 344 20.26 11.95 12.59
N VAL A 345 20.32 10.67 12.21
CA VAL A 345 20.59 10.28 10.82
C VAL A 345 19.45 10.70 9.88
N MET A 346 18.19 10.57 10.30
CA MET A 346 17.05 11.04 9.50
C MET A 346 17.02 12.56 9.35
N ASP A 347 17.35 13.30 10.41
CA ASP A 347 17.43 14.76 10.39
C ASP A 347 18.54 15.22 9.43
N LYS A 348 19.70 14.55 9.43
CA LYS A 348 20.77 14.78 8.44
C LYS A 348 20.31 14.52 6.99
N ASN A 349 19.38 13.59 6.81
CA ASN A 349 18.75 13.28 5.52
C ASN A 349 17.54 14.19 5.20
N LEU A 350 17.36 15.30 5.94
CA LEU A 350 16.29 16.28 5.75
C LEU A 350 14.87 15.69 5.88
N VAL A 351 14.71 14.66 6.71
CA VAL A 351 13.39 14.09 7.00
C VAL A 351 12.69 14.95 8.06
N GLU A 352 11.46 15.34 7.80
CA GLU A 352 10.65 16.10 8.77
C GLU A 352 10.49 15.36 10.10
N TYR A 353 10.51 16.12 11.20
CA TYR A 353 10.42 15.57 12.56
C TYR A 353 9.17 14.71 12.78
N THR A 354 8.02 15.11 12.23
CA THR A 354 6.76 14.36 12.34
C THR A 354 6.88 12.95 11.75
N LYS A 355 7.40 12.85 10.53
CA LYS A 355 7.65 11.59 9.84
C LYS A 355 8.72 10.75 10.53
N SER A 356 9.80 11.39 10.99
CA SER A 356 10.85 10.76 11.80
C SER A 356 10.27 10.15 13.08
N ASN A 357 9.45 10.90 13.79
CA ASN A 357 8.78 10.47 15.02
C ASN A 357 7.83 9.28 14.77
N ASP A 358 7.07 9.30 13.69
CA ASP A 358 6.16 8.21 13.33
C ASP A 358 6.90 6.88 13.10
N LEU A 359 8.01 6.90 12.36
CA LEU A 359 8.85 5.72 12.12
C LEU A 359 9.47 5.20 13.42
N ILE A 360 9.93 6.09 14.29
CA ILE A 360 10.44 5.70 15.61
C ILE A 360 9.34 5.05 16.44
N ILE A 361 8.14 5.64 16.49
CA ILE A 361 7.01 5.06 17.22
C ILE A 361 6.68 3.65 16.71
N GLU A 362 6.71 3.41 15.40
CA GLU A 362 6.50 2.07 14.85
C GLU A 362 7.57 1.05 15.30
N ILE A 363 8.84 1.46 15.38
CA ILE A 363 9.92 0.65 15.97
C ILE A 363 9.64 0.37 17.45
N LEU A 364 9.24 1.38 18.22
CA LEU A 364 8.92 1.24 19.63
C LEU A 364 7.75 0.26 19.84
N ILE A 365 6.70 0.35 19.02
CA ILE A 365 5.57 -0.59 19.04
C ILE A 365 6.03 -2.02 18.74
N ARG A 366 6.99 -2.18 17.81
CA ARG A 366 7.57 -3.50 17.54
C ARG A 366 8.34 -4.05 18.75
N ILE A 367 9.06 -3.19 19.46
CA ILE A 367 9.80 -3.56 20.69
C ILE A 367 8.85 -4.03 21.81
N LEU A 368 7.65 -3.45 21.93
CA LEU A 368 6.66 -3.86 22.94
C LEU A 368 6.31 -5.36 22.89
N LYS A 369 6.44 -6.00 21.72
CA LYS A 369 6.17 -7.44 21.56
C LYS A 369 7.22 -8.35 22.24
N PHE A 370 8.38 -7.81 22.58
CA PHE A 370 9.51 -8.57 23.11
C PHE A 370 10.00 -8.08 24.48
N ALA A 371 9.72 -6.83 24.82
CA ALA A 371 10.08 -6.23 26.09
C ALA A 371 9.30 -6.86 27.26
N ASN A 372 9.92 -6.86 28.44
CA ASN A 372 9.22 -7.20 29.68
C ASN A 372 8.40 -5.99 30.18
N GLU A 373 7.44 -6.23 31.09
CA GLU A 373 6.51 -5.20 31.55
C GLU A 373 7.20 -4.00 32.21
N ASP A 374 8.26 -4.22 33.00
CA ASP A 374 9.07 -3.13 33.59
C ASP A 374 9.61 -2.16 32.52
N PHE A 375 10.13 -2.73 31.43
CA PHE A 375 10.69 -1.92 30.34
C PHE A 375 9.59 -1.24 29.52
N ILE A 376 8.44 -1.90 29.35
CA ILE A 376 7.27 -1.32 28.70
C ILE A 376 6.77 -0.09 29.47
N VAL A 377 6.71 -0.17 30.81
CA VAL A 377 6.39 0.98 31.68
C VAL A 377 7.36 2.14 31.41
N LYS A 378 8.67 1.87 31.37
CA LYS A 378 9.67 2.89 31.03
C LYS A 378 9.44 3.49 29.64
N MET A 379 9.09 2.67 28.65
CA MET A 379 8.85 3.13 27.28
C MET A 379 7.65 4.07 27.19
N TYR A 380 6.51 3.71 27.77
CA TYR A 380 5.32 4.56 27.77
C TYR A 380 5.52 5.86 28.57
N TYR A 381 6.31 5.81 29.65
CA TYR A 381 6.65 7.01 30.41
C TYR A 381 7.52 8.00 29.61
N VAL A 382 8.53 7.48 28.88
CA VAL A 382 9.43 8.32 28.06
C VAL A 382 8.79 8.75 26.74
N HIS A 383 7.94 7.90 26.15
CA HIS A 383 7.24 8.14 24.89
C HIS A 383 5.73 7.89 25.03
N PRO A 384 4.99 8.81 25.66
CA PRO A 384 3.55 8.67 25.83
C PRO A 384 2.78 8.54 24.52
N GLU A 385 3.34 9.01 23.40
CA GLU A 385 2.73 9.00 22.07
C GLU A 385 2.45 7.58 21.56
N ILE A 386 3.15 6.57 22.09
CA ILE A 386 2.87 5.16 21.79
C ILE A 386 1.40 4.82 22.09
N ALA A 387 0.80 5.46 23.11
CA ALA A 387 -0.57 5.21 23.53
C ALA A 387 -1.62 5.56 22.46
N PHE A 388 -1.32 6.49 21.54
CA PHE A 388 -2.21 6.81 20.42
C PHE A 388 -2.36 5.64 19.44
N LYS A 389 -1.32 4.81 19.28
CA LYS A 389 -1.30 3.71 18.30
C LYS A 389 -1.47 2.33 18.95
N LYS A 390 -1.14 2.18 20.24
CA LYS A 390 -1.21 0.88 20.94
C LYS A 390 -1.78 1.06 22.35
N ASP A 391 -2.96 0.47 22.57
CA ASP A 391 -3.63 0.50 23.87
C ASP A 391 -2.77 -0.19 24.94
N VAL A 392 -2.49 0.54 26.01
CA VAL A 392 -1.66 0.11 27.14
C VAL A 392 -2.29 -1.09 27.84
N LYS A 393 -3.63 -1.19 27.86
CA LYS A 393 -4.34 -2.33 28.47
C LYS A 393 -4.10 -3.65 27.73
N SER A 394 -3.68 -3.58 26.47
CA SER A 394 -3.36 -4.78 25.66
C SER A 394 -1.93 -5.29 25.86
N VAL A 395 -1.10 -4.57 26.60
CA VAL A 395 0.35 -4.85 26.72
C VAL A 395 0.82 -4.95 28.17
N LEU A 396 0.16 -4.27 29.10
CA LEU A 396 0.51 -4.27 30.52
C LEU A 396 -0.59 -4.89 31.40
N SER A 397 -0.16 -5.73 32.34
CA SER A 397 -0.97 -6.23 33.45
C SER A 397 -1.42 -5.10 34.38
N GLU A 398 -2.40 -5.38 35.24
CA GLU A 398 -2.96 -4.37 36.13
C GLU A 398 -1.94 -3.76 37.09
N LYS A 399 -1.07 -4.58 37.67
CA LYS A 399 0.00 -4.13 38.58
C LYS A 399 0.86 -3.05 37.94
N TYR A 400 1.35 -3.28 36.71
CA TYR A 400 2.24 -2.35 36.01
C TYR A 400 1.52 -1.13 35.44
N ARG A 401 0.22 -1.26 35.12
CA ARG A 401 -0.61 -0.10 34.77
C ARG A 401 -0.74 0.87 35.94
N ARG A 402 -0.91 0.36 37.17
CA ARG A 402 -0.96 1.19 38.39
C ARG A 402 0.38 1.89 38.65
N ASP A 403 1.51 1.20 38.48
CA ASP A 403 2.86 1.79 38.60
C ASP A 403 3.12 2.89 37.55
N LEU A 404 2.73 2.66 36.29
CA LEU A 404 2.83 3.68 35.25
C LEU A 404 1.93 4.88 35.55
N PHE A 405 0.71 4.64 36.03
CA PHE A 405 -0.24 5.68 36.38
C PHE A 405 0.25 6.57 37.53
N SER A 406 0.80 5.99 38.61
CA SER A 406 1.37 6.76 39.72
C SER A 406 2.56 7.62 39.29
N LYS A 407 3.42 7.12 38.39
CA LYS A 407 4.51 7.89 37.80
C LYS A 407 4.00 9.10 37.01
N ILE A 408 2.95 8.94 36.20
CA ILE A 408 2.40 10.01 35.37
C ILE A 408 1.70 11.10 36.20
N ILE A 409 0.98 10.71 37.26
CA ILE A 409 0.34 11.67 38.18
C ILE A 409 1.35 12.66 38.75
N ASN A 410 2.54 12.16 39.13
CA ASN A 410 3.56 12.97 39.79
C ASN A 410 4.38 13.86 38.83
N SER A 411 4.28 13.65 37.51
CA SER A 411 5.02 14.40 36.50
C SER A 411 4.17 14.64 35.23
N PRO A 412 3.05 15.38 35.33
CA PRO A 412 2.17 15.60 34.20
C PRO A 412 2.84 16.48 33.14
N SER A 413 2.89 15.98 31.91
CA SER A 413 3.34 16.72 30.74
C SER A 413 2.21 16.74 29.72
N ILE A 414 2.18 17.72 28.82
CA ILE A 414 1.11 17.79 27.80
C ILE A 414 1.04 16.53 26.93
N SER A 415 2.19 15.88 26.69
CA SER A 415 2.26 14.62 25.94
C SER A 415 1.73 13.43 26.74
N SER A 416 1.81 13.43 28.07
CA SER A 416 1.35 12.33 28.91
C SER A 416 -0.17 12.33 29.19
N ILE A 417 -0.88 13.42 28.90
CA ILE A 417 -2.32 13.56 29.20
C ILE A 417 -3.16 12.45 28.56
N TYR A 418 -2.91 12.10 27.29
CA TYR A 418 -3.66 11.02 26.63
C TYR A 418 -3.45 9.67 27.33
N LEU A 419 -2.22 9.40 27.74
CA LEU A 419 -1.84 8.18 28.45
C LEU A 419 -2.46 8.15 29.85
N PHE A 420 -2.48 9.29 30.56
CA PHE A 420 -3.16 9.44 31.85
C PHE A 420 -4.63 9.00 31.75
N TYR A 421 -5.40 9.58 30.83
CA TYR A 421 -6.82 9.21 30.65
C TYR A 421 -7.03 7.83 30.03
N SER A 422 -5.99 7.21 29.47
CA SER A 422 -6.02 5.81 29.04
C SER A 422 -5.88 4.83 30.21
N LEU A 423 -5.16 5.26 31.26
CA LEU A 423 -4.85 4.48 32.46
C LEU A 423 -5.78 4.77 33.65
N LEU A 424 -6.50 5.89 33.63
CA LEU A 424 -7.38 6.30 34.72
C LEU A 424 -8.31 5.15 35.15
N PRO A 425 -8.26 4.72 36.43
CA PRO A 425 -9.13 3.67 36.94
C PRO A 425 -10.60 4.14 36.94
N LYS A 426 -11.54 3.19 36.83
CA LYS A 426 -12.98 3.51 36.86
C LYS A 426 -13.43 4.04 38.22
N ASN A 427 -12.77 3.60 39.29
CA ASN A 427 -13.04 3.98 40.67
C ASN A 427 -11.83 4.76 41.16
N PHE A 428 -11.77 6.05 40.81
CA PHE A 428 -10.74 6.96 41.31
C PHE A 428 -11.26 7.59 42.61
N ASP A 429 -10.66 7.22 43.73
CA ASP A 429 -11.22 7.50 45.06
C ASP A 429 -11.17 9.00 45.42
N ASP A 430 -10.11 9.71 45.00
CA ASP A 430 -9.94 11.14 45.29
C ASP A 430 -10.63 12.01 44.23
N LYS A 431 -11.92 12.25 44.42
CA LYS A 431 -12.71 13.09 43.50
C LYS A 431 -12.11 14.49 43.32
N LYS A 432 -11.63 15.11 44.40
CA LYS A 432 -11.13 16.49 44.37
C LYS A 432 -9.85 16.58 43.52
N LEU A 433 -8.93 15.65 43.72
CA LEU A 433 -7.72 15.56 42.90
C LEU A 433 -8.05 15.35 41.41
N LEU A 434 -9.06 14.53 41.08
CA LEU A 434 -9.48 14.33 39.69
C LEU A 434 -10.04 15.61 39.06
N GLU A 435 -10.85 16.37 39.81
CA GLU A 435 -11.40 17.66 39.39
C GLU A 435 -10.30 18.71 39.14
N GLU A 436 -9.30 18.78 40.03
CA GLU A 436 -8.12 19.62 39.90
C GLU A 436 -7.28 19.24 38.67
N LEU A 437 -6.97 17.95 38.51
CA LEU A 437 -6.22 17.43 37.36
C LEU A 437 -6.96 17.66 36.04
N PHE A 438 -8.28 17.47 36.01
CA PHE A 438 -9.08 17.72 34.82
C PHE A 438 -9.00 19.18 34.38
N SER A 439 -9.21 20.10 35.31
CA SER A 439 -9.16 21.54 35.04
C SER A 439 -7.77 21.97 34.57
N PHE A 440 -6.73 21.46 35.22
CA PHE A 440 -5.34 21.68 34.84
C PHE A 440 -5.03 21.15 33.43
N HIS A 441 -5.39 19.90 33.12
CA HIS A 441 -5.18 19.29 31.81
C HIS A 441 -5.96 20.02 30.70
N LEU A 442 -7.21 20.40 30.97
CA LEU A 442 -8.03 21.17 30.05
C LEU A 442 -7.37 22.52 29.73
N ASN A 443 -6.89 23.24 30.75
CA ASN A 443 -6.18 24.51 30.59
C ASN A 443 -4.88 24.36 29.79
N ILE A 444 -4.08 23.34 30.07
CA ILE A 444 -2.83 23.08 29.33
C ILE A 444 -3.09 22.76 27.87
N LEU A 445 -4.03 21.85 27.58
CA LEU A 445 -4.37 21.48 26.21
C LEU A 445 -4.87 22.68 25.44
N THR A 446 -5.72 23.51 26.05
CA THR A 446 -6.36 24.65 25.39
C THR A 446 -5.40 25.82 25.15
N SER A 447 -4.46 26.08 26.06
CA SER A 447 -3.52 27.21 25.99
C SER A 447 -2.24 26.95 25.17
N LYS A 448 -1.71 25.71 25.16
CA LYS A 448 -0.45 25.39 24.48
C LYS A 448 -0.66 24.87 23.06
N LYS A 449 0.30 25.14 22.16
CA LYS A 449 0.34 24.50 20.84
C LYS A 449 0.71 23.03 21.00
N TYR A 450 -0.19 22.14 20.58
CA TYR A 450 0.02 20.69 20.64
C TYR A 450 -0.74 19.99 19.51
N ASN A 451 -0.02 19.22 18.70
CA ASN A 451 -0.56 18.67 17.45
C ASN A 451 -1.65 17.62 17.67
N GLN A 452 -1.63 16.89 18.79
CA GLN A 452 -2.60 15.83 19.11
C GLN A 452 -3.72 16.29 20.05
N LYS A 453 -3.93 17.62 20.17
CA LYS A 453 -4.86 18.23 21.12
C LYS A 453 -6.29 17.70 20.99
N ILE A 454 -6.78 17.53 19.76
CA ILE A 454 -8.12 17.02 19.46
C ILE A 454 -8.31 15.61 20.04
N LEU A 455 -7.45 14.66 19.64
CA LEU A 455 -7.52 13.27 20.10
C LEU A 455 -7.36 13.15 21.62
N THR A 456 -6.48 13.95 22.22
CA THR A 456 -6.29 13.97 23.68
C THR A 456 -7.50 14.51 24.42
N LEU A 457 -8.13 15.56 23.90
CA LEU A 457 -9.33 16.14 24.50
C LEU A 457 -10.52 15.18 24.41
N GLU A 458 -10.73 14.54 23.25
CA GLU A 458 -11.76 13.51 23.09
C GLU A 458 -11.55 12.37 24.09
N LYS A 459 -10.31 11.87 24.20
CA LYS A 459 -9.98 10.80 25.15
C LYS A 459 -10.28 11.18 26.59
N MET A 460 -9.92 12.41 26.98
CA MET A 460 -10.21 12.97 28.29
C MET A 460 -11.71 13.00 28.56
N ILE A 461 -12.50 13.57 27.65
CA ILE A 461 -13.97 13.67 27.77
C ILE A 461 -14.61 12.28 27.88
N PHE A 462 -14.29 11.36 26.96
CA PHE A 462 -14.85 10.01 26.94
C PHE A 462 -14.50 9.20 28.19
N THR A 463 -13.31 9.40 28.75
CA THR A 463 -12.92 8.74 29.99
C THR A 463 -13.71 9.28 31.18
N ILE A 464 -13.88 10.59 31.29
CA ILE A 464 -14.64 11.21 32.38
C ILE A 464 -16.14 10.88 32.32
N CYS A 465 -16.72 10.72 31.13
CA CYS A 465 -18.12 10.33 30.96
C CYS A 465 -18.48 8.97 31.60
N LYS A 466 -17.49 8.17 32.03
CA LYS A 466 -17.71 6.90 32.72
C LYS A 466 -18.08 7.08 34.20
N PHE A 467 -17.71 8.20 34.82
CA PHE A 467 -18.00 8.49 36.22
C PHE A 467 -19.46 8.93 36.41
N GLU A 468 -20.00 8.79 37.61
CA GLU A 468 -21.41 9.10 37.91
C GLU A 468 -21.67 10.58 38.14
N ASN A 469 -20.81 11.27 38.88
CA ASN A 469 -20.94 12.69 39.17
C ASN A 469 -20.10 13.51 38.17
N ILE A 470 -20.75 14.02 37.14
CA ILE A 470 -20.10 14.73 36.03
C ILE A 470 -20.45 16.21 35.90
N ASP A 471 -21.23 16.75 36.84
CA ASP A 471 -21.65 18.16 36.83
C ASP A 471 -20.44 19.11 36.81
N PHE A 472 -19.46 18.88 37.69
CA PHE A 472 -18.22 19.67 37.73
C PHE A 472 -17.49 19.68 36.37
N PHE A 473 -17.28 18.51 35.77
CA PHE A 473 -16.51 18.40 34.54
C PHE A 473 -17.23 19.06 33.35
N ARG A 474 -18.56 18.93 33.30
CA ARG A 474 -19.39 19.62 32.31
C ARG A 474 -19.27 21.14 32.47
N ASP A 475 -19.37 21.65 33.69
CA ASP A 475 -19.29 23.08 33.97
C ASP A 475 -17.89 23.63 33.67
N ALA A 476 -16.83 22.89 34.01
CA ALA A 476 -15.47 23.23 33.61
C ALA A 476 -15.30 23.29 32.08
N LEU A 477 -15.92 22.39 31.31
CA LEU A 477 -15.93 22.44 29.85
C LEU A 477 -16.72 23.66 29.33
N LYS A 478 -17.88 23.96 29.92
CA LYS A 478 -18.72 25.11 29.58
C LYS A 478 -17.97 26.42 29.80
N ASP A 479 -17.37 26.59 30.98
CA ASP A 479 -16.61 27.79 31.31
C ASP A 479 -15.43 27.95 30.37
N LYS A 480 -14.74 26.84 30.04
CA LYS A 480 -13.64 26.89 29.09
C LYS A 480 -14.09 27.21 27.66
N TYR A 481 -15.26 26.72 27.25
CA TYR A 481 -15.86 27.08 25.97
C TYR A 481 -16.09 28.59 25.89
N ILE A 482 -16.70 29.17 26.92
CA ILE A 482 -17.00 30.61 27.01
C ILE A 482 -15.72 31.44 26.92
N GLU A 483 -14.69 31.05 27.69
CA GLU A 483 -13.37 31.70 27.66
C GLU A 483 -12.75 31.65 26.25
N LEU A 484 -12.70 30.46 25.64
CA LEU A 484 -12.10 30.28 24.33
C LEU A 484 -12.86 31.04 23.24
N TYR A 485 -14.19 31.01 23.25
CA TYR A 485 -15.02 31.72 22.28
C TYR A 485 -14.77 33.23 22.31
N LYS A 486 -14.65 33.82 23.52
CA LYS A 486 -14.32 35.24 23.70
C LYS A 486 -12.92 35.60 23.19
N SER A 487 -11.98 34.66 23.25
CA SER A 487 -10.58 34.87 22.83
C SER A 487 -10.28 34.56 21.35
N ASN A 488 -11.06 33.67 20.72
CA ASN A 488 -10.89 33.25 19.32
C ASN A 488 -12.15 32.51 18.81
N SER A 489 -12.82 33.04 17.80
CA SER A 489 -14.16 32.59 17.37
C SER A 489 -14.21 31.33 16.50
N PHE A 490 -13.07 30.80 16.02
CA PHE A 490 -13.05 29.63 15.13
C PHE A 490 -11.92 28.65 15.43
N THR A 491 -12.22 27.60 16.21
CA THR A 491 -11.34 26.43 16.37
C THR A 491 -12.14 25.14 16.50
N ASP A 492 -11.69 24.05 15.86
CA ASP A 492 -12.28 22.69 15.97
C ASP A 492 -12.42 22.20 17.42
N ILE A 493 -11.60 22.76 18.31
CA ILE A 493 -11.60 22.50 19.76
C ILE A 493 -12.92 22.92 20.40
N LEU A 494 -13.51 24.05 19.99
CA LEU A 494 -14.79 24.50 20.53
C LEU A 494 -15.90 23.48 20.26
N PHE A 495 -15.90 22.87 19.06
CA PHE A 495 -16.87 21.83 18.70
C PHE A 495 -16.72 20.58 19.58
N ILE A 496 -15.48 20.14 19.84
CA ILE A 496 -15.21 18.98 20.70
C ILE A 496 -15.63 19.26 22.14
N ILE A 497 -15.33 20.45 22.68
CA ILE A 497 -15.76 20.86 24.02
C ILE A 497 -17.29 20.86 24.10
N LEU A 498 -17.97 21.45 23.11
CA LEU A 498 -19.42 21.51 23.05
C LEU A 498 -20.07 20.13 23.00
N ASN A 499 -19.54 19.23 22.17
CA ASN A 499 -19.98 17.83 22.14
C ASN A 499 -19.74 17.13 23.48
N GLY A 500 -18.62 17.42 24.15
CA GLY A 500 -18.34 16.92 25.50
C GLY A 500 -19.39 17.34 26.51
N ILE A 501 -19.79 18.62 26.51
CA ILE A 501 -20.87 19.14 27.35
C ILE A 501 -22.16 18.34 27.10
N PHE A 502 -22.52 18.13 25.83
CA PHE A 502 -23.73 17.40 25.47
C PHE A 502 -23.67 15.91 25.80
N LEU A 503 -22.50 15.28 25.70
CA LEU A 503 -22.30 13.89 26.12
C LEU A 503 -22.50 13.70 27.63
N MET A 504 -22.23 14.75 28.42
CA MET A 504 -22.40 14.71 29.88
C MET A 504 -23.84 15.02 30.32
N ASN A 505 -24.61 15.80 29.56
CA ASN A 505 -25.98 16.18 29.91
C ASN A 505 -26.93 15.04 30.36
N PRO A 506 -26.93 13.83 29.77
CA PRO A 506 -27.86 12.77 30.18
C PRO A 506 -27.66 12.27 31.62
N ARG A 507 -26.44 12.38 32.16
CA ARG A 507 -26.10 11.90 33.51
C ARG A 507 -25.88 13.03 34.52
N SER A 508 -25.82 14.26 34.06
CA SER A 508 -25.76 15.44 34.91
C SER A 508 -27.10 15.73 35.60
N LYS A 509 -27.05 16.27 36.82
CA LYS A 509 -28.26 16.64 37.58
C LYS A 509 -28.96 17.83 36.93
N GLU A 510 -28.18 18.86 36.66
CA GLU A 510 -28.58 19.96 35.79
C GLU A 510 -28.20 19.61 34.35
N LYS A 511 -28.81 20.20 33.34
CA LYS A 511 -28.46 19.99 31.94
C LYS A 511 -28.19 21.35 31.33
N VAL A 512 -27.34 21.41 30.32
CA VAL A 512 -26.96 22.66 29.68
C VAL A 512 -27.32 22.63 28.21
N PHE A 513 -27.94 23.70 27.73
CA PHE A 513 -28.33 23.87 26.34
C PHE A 513 -27.60 25.09 25.75
N HIS A 514 -26.88 24.88 24.65
CA HIS A 514 -26.17 25.95 23.94
C HIS A 514 -27.10 26.66 22.96
N ILE A 515 -27.17 27.99 23.05
CA ILE A 515 -28.00 28.78 22.14
C ILE A 515 -27.17 29.23 20.94
N THR A 516 -26.18 30.05 21.22
CA THR A 516 -25.28 30.68 20.27
C THR A 516 -24.07 31.17 21.05
N ASP A 517 -22.92 31.27 20.38
CA ASP A 517 -21.77 32.00 20.92
C ASP A 517 -21.40 31.50 22.32
N HIS A 518 -21.20 32.39 23.29
CA HIS A 518 -20.90 32.05 24.67
C HIS A 518 -22.15 31.90 25.56
N HIS A 519 -23.35 31.85 24.98
CA HIS A 519 -24.61 31.84 25.73
C HIS A 519 -25.18 30.42 25.89
N PHE A 520 -25.44 30.06 27.14
CA PHE A 520 -26.00 28.77 27.54
C PHE A 520 -27.20 28.96 28.48
N ILE A 521 -28.18 28.07 28.38
CA ILE A 521 -29.28 27.93 29.35
C ILE A 521 -29.04 26.65 30.14
N SER A 522 -29.19 26.73 31.46
CA SER A 522 -29.25 25.53 32.30
C SER A 522 -30.70 25.09 32.47
N TYR A 523 -30.94 23.79 32.59
CA TYR A 523 -32.28 23.27 32.84
C TYR A 523 -32.25 22.01 33.68
N VAL A 524 -33.32 21.79 34.44
CA VAL A 524 -33.50 20.55 35.20
C VAL A 524 -34.85 19.95 34.87
N ILE A 525 -34.90 18.62 34.78
CA ILE A 525 -36.14 17.87 34.56
C ILE A 525 -36.43 17.12 35.85
N PHE A 526 -37.56 17.40 36.48
CA PHE A 526 -38.07 16.71 37.66
C PHE A 526 -39.48 16.23 37.35
N ASP A 527 -39.71 14.92 37.31
CA ASP A 527 -40.97 14.28 36.92
C ASP A 527 -41.55 14.85 35.61
N LYS A 528 -42.58 15.69 35.72
CA LYS A 528 -43.30 16.36 34.63
C LYS A 528 -43.05 17.87 34.63
N LEU A 529 -41.94 18.34 35.20
CA LEU A 529 -41.60 19.74 35.27
C LEU A 529 -40.20 19.98 34.72
N LEU A 530 -40.10 20.84 33.72
CA LEU A 530 -38.84 21.36 33.21
C LEU A 530 -38.63 22.75 33.81
N ARG A 531 -37.56 22.93 34.57
CA ARG A 531 -37.14 24.24 35.08
C ARG A 531 -35.99 24.75 34.22
N LEU A 532 -36.21 25.82 33.47
CA LEU A 532 -35.14 26.56 32.78
C LEU A 532 -34.57 27.61 33.73
N LYS A 533 -33.25 27.68 33.85
CA LYS A 533 -32.53 28.80 34.48
C LYS A 533 -31.87 29.63 33.39
N VAL A 534 -32.27 30.89 33.31
CA VAL A 534 -31.84 31.81 32.26
C VAL A 534 -30.84 32.81 32.85
N THR A 535 -29.81 33.20 32.09
CA THR A 535 -28.88 34.24 32.55
C THR A 535 -29.45 35.64 32.25
N PRO A 536 -29.04 36.70 32.98
CA PRO A 536 -29.56 38.06 32.78
C PRO A 536 -29.42 38.59 31.34
N GLU A 537 -28.44 38.08 30.60
CA GLU A 537 -28.13 38.43 29.21
C GLU A 537 -29.12 37.82 28.19
N ILE A 538 -29.92 36.84 28.62
CA ILE A 538 -30.86 36.12 27.77
C ILE A 538 -32.30 36.50 28.17
N LYS A 539 -33.06 37.09 27.25
CA LYS A 539 -34.49 37.34 27.46
C LYS A 539 -35.31 36.23 26.82
N LEU A 540 -36.19 35.57 27.60
CA LEU A 540 -37.16 34.62 27.04
C LEU A 540 -38.34 35.40 26.44
N VAL A 541 -38.56 35.26 25.13
CA VAL A 541 -39.47 36.14 24.37
C VAL A 541 -40.81 35.48 24.11
N ASN A 542 -40.79 34.19 23.75
CA ASN A 542 -42.02 33.49 23.41
C ASN A 542 -41.87 31.98 23.59
N ILE A 543 -42.92 31.33 24.08
CA ILE A 543 -43.02 29.88 24.24
C ILE A 543 -44.22 29.45 23.41
N LEU A 544 -44.01 28.55 22.46
CA LEU A 544 -45.05 28.16 21.50
C LEU A 544 -46.08 27.15 22.07
N ASP A 545 -46.02 26.84 23.37
CA ASP A 545 -46.89 25.89 24.07
C ASP A 545 -47.41 26.51 25.40
N ASP A 546 -48.72 26.75 25.48
CA ASP A 546 -49.47 27.62 26.42
C ASP A 546 -49.44 27.33 27.95
N LYS A 547 -48.40 26.70 28.52
CA LYS A 547 -48.39 26.32 29.96
C LYS A 547 -47.09 26.59 30.72
N ALA A 548 -46.58 27.82 30.65
CA ALA A 548 -45.45 28.26 31.47
C ALA A 548 -45.90 29.10 32.67
N LYS A 549 -45.37 28.81 33.86
CA LYS A 549 -45.44 29.71 35.02
C LYS A 549 -44.07 30.38 35.16
N ILE A 550 -44.04 31.70 34.96
CA ILE A 550 -42.83 32.52 35.10
C ILE A 550 -42.76 32.97 36.56
N ASN A 551 -41.65 32.68 37.24
CA ASN A 551 -41.35 33.25 38.55
C ASN A 551 -40.33 34.38 38.34
N ASP A 552 -40.83 35.63 38.31
CA ASP A 552 -40.04 36.81 37.91
C ASP A 552 -38.87 37.13 38.88
N ASN A 553 -38.86 36.57 40.09
CA ASN A 553 -37.84 36.89 41.09
C ASN A 553 -36.53 36.08 40.98
N ASP A 554 -36.50 34.96 40.23
CA ASP A 554 -35.37 34.00 40.29
C ASP A 554 -34.70 33.70 38.94
N LEU A 555 -35.02 34.42 37.85
CA LEU A 555 -34.55 34.09 36.48
C LEU A 555 -34.80 32.61 36.11
N THR A 556 -35.86 32.03 36.68
CA THR A 556 -36.26 30.64 36.45
C THR A 556 -37.65 30.56 35.84
N VAL A 557 -37.83 29.64 34.90
CA VAL A 557 -39.10 29.43 34.22
C VAL A 557 -39.45 27.95 34.29
N ASP A 558 -40.61 27.65 34.87
CA ASP A 558 -41.10 26.30 35.08
C ASP A 558 -42.16 25.94 34.02
N PHE A 559 -41.96 24.79 33.37
CA PHE A 559 -42.81 24.27 32.31
C PHE A 559 -43.40 22.92 32.70
N ASN A 560 -44.70 22.73 32.48
CA ASN A 560 -45.33 21.45 32.69
C ASN A 560 -45.17 20.53 31.46
N MET A 561 -44.36 19.49 31.67
CA MET A 561 -44.16 18.21 30.98
C MET A 561 -45.32 17.52 30.28
N THR A 562 -46.53 17.66 30.82
CA THR A 562 -47.58 16.65 30.61
C THR A 562 -48.03 16.60 29.14
N ASN A 563 -47.71 15.49 28.46
CA ASN A 563 -48.01 15.20 27.04
C ASN A 563 -47.18 15.96 25.99
N LEU A 564 -46.04 16.55 26.36
CA LEU A 564 -45.14 17.24 25.43
C LEU A 564 -43.93 16.36 25.06
N SER A 565 -43.76 16.07 23.77
CA SER A 565 -42.58 15.36 23.23
C SER A 565 -41.43 16.31 22.86
N LYS A 566 -41.72 17.61 22.77
CA LYS A 566 -40.76 18.65 22.36
C LYS A 566 -41.24 19.99 22.91
N LEU A 567 -40.34 20.76 23.53
CA LEU A 567 -40.58 22.16 23.89
C LEU A 567 -39.84 23.06 22.90
N THR A 568 -40.53 24.02 22.30
CA THR A 568 -39.89 25.05 21.44
C THR A 568 -40.05 26.42 22.06
N PHE A 569 -38.93 27.12 22.24
CA PHE A 569 -38.87 28.44 22.85
C PHE A 569 -38.02 29.39 22.03
N LYS A 570 -38.37 30.68 22.09
CA LYS A 570 -37.69 31.78 21.43
C LYS A 570 -37.02 32.64 22.48
N VAL A 571 -35.71 32.83 22.34
CA VAL A 571 -34.88 33.68 23.20
C VAL A 571 -34.33 34.85 22.40
N GLN A 572 -34.16 35.99 23.07
CA GLN A 572 -33.49 37.17 22.54
C GLN A 572 -32.17 37.36 23.28
N ILE A 573 -31.11 37.50 22.50
CA ILE A 573 -29.74 37.76 22.93
C ILE A 573 -29.22 38.89 22.06
N ASP A 574 -28.71 39.97 22.66
CA ASP A 574 -28.15 41.13 21.93
C ASP A 574 -29.03 41.64 20.79
N GLY A 575 -30.36 41.68 21.01
CA GLY A 575 -31.34 42.12 20.02
C GLY A 575 -31.68 41.09 18.92
N LYS A 576 -30.98 39.96 18.83
CA LYS A 576 -31.26 38.87 17.88
C LYS A 576 -32.11 37.78 18.49
N PHE A 577 -33.01 37.20 17.69
CA PHE A 577 -33.89 36.12 18.12
C PHE A 577 -33.37 34.75 17.68
N TYR A 578 -33.35 33.81 18.61
CA TYR A 578 -32.98 32.42 18.38
C TYR A 578 -34.15 31.52 18.78
N THR A 579 -34.54 30.63 17.88
CA THR A 579 -35.55 29.61 18.17
C THR A 579 -34.83 28.30 18.46
N LYS A 580 -35.12 27.70 19.60
CA LYS A 580 -34.50 26.45 20.03
C LYS A 580 -35.55 25.47 20.51
N SER A 581 -35.20 24.19 20.44
CA SER A 581 -36.08 23.13 20.86
C SER A 581 -35.35 22.11 21.73
N ILE A 582 -35.99 21.69 22.82
CA ILE A 582 -35.56 20.58 23.64
C ILE A 582 -36.49 19.41 23.33
N LYS A 583 -35.92 18.24 23.02
CA LYS A 583 -36.67 16.97 23.04
C LYS A 583 -36.65 16.45 24.47
N ILE A 584 -37.83 16.11 25.00
CA ILE A 584 -38.02 15.68 26.39
C ILE A 584 -38.05 14.15 26.46
#